data_AF-A0A381RJS3-F1
#
_entry.id   AF-A0A381RJS3-F1
#
_cell.length_a   1.000
_cell.length_b   1.000
_cell.length_c   1.000
_cell.angle_alpha   90.00
_cell.angle_beta   90.00
_cell.angle_gamma   90.00
#
_symmetry.space_group_name_H-M   'P 1'
#
loop_
_entity.id
_entity.type
_entity.pdbx_description
1 polymer ?
#
loop_
_entity_poly.entity_id
_entity_poly.type
_entity_poly.pdbx_seq_one_letter_code
_entity_poly.pdbx_strand_id
1 'polypeptide(L)'
;MPVGNRRGGGPVLGGRDIAVDLGTASTLVYVRGEGIVLDEPSVVAVDVLSGTPLAVGSEAKRMIGRTPNNIQATRPLKDGVIADFDVCEKMLRY
;
A
#
# COMPACT_ATOMS: atom_id res chain seq x y z
N MET A 1 -34.43 28.80 -23.99
CA MET A 1 -33.51 27.65 -23.94
C MET A 1 -32.67 27.75 -22.67
N PRO A 2 -32.98 27.08 -21.55
CA PRO A 2 -32.08 27.08 -20.40
C PRO A 2 -31.07 25.93 -20.52
N VAL A 3 -29.82 26.28 -20.28
CA VAL A 3 -28.67 25.38 -20.14
C VAL A 3 -28.84 24.59 -18.84
N GLY A 4 -28.99 23.27 -18.95
CA GLY A 4 -29.07 22.36 -17.79
C GLY A 4 -27.69 22.13 -17.18
N ASN A 5 -27.38 22.86 -16.12
CA ASN A 5 -26.29 22.54 -15.20
C ASN A 5 -26.64 21.24 -14.46
N ARG A 6 -26.03 20.10 -14.84
CA ARG A 6 -26.16 18.86 -14.06
C ARG A 6 -25.33 18.97 -12.79
N ARG A 7 -25.90 19.62 -11.77
CA ARG A 7 -25.54 19.36 -10.37
C ARG A 7 -26.06 17.98 -10.00
N GLY A 8 -25.24 16.95 -10.18
CA GLY A 8 -25.45 15.64 -9.57
C GLY A 8 -24.89 15.60 -8.15
N GLY A 9 -25.46 16.42 -7.25
CA GLY A 9 -25.17 16.37 -5.82
C GLY A 9 -26.16 15.46 -5.12
N GLY A 10 -26.02 14.15 -5.29
CA GLY A 10 -26.61 13.19 -4.34
C GLY A 10 -25.69 13.07 -3.12
N PRO A 11 -26.21 12.70 -1.93
CA PRO A 11 -25.33 12.36 -0.83
C PRO A 11 -24.56 11.10 -1.26
N VAL A 12 -23.24 11.22 -1.40
CA VAL A 12 -22.37 10.06 -1.60
C VAL A 12 -22.30 9.35 -0.25
N LEU A 13 -23.24 8.45 0.00
CA LEU A 13 -23.14 7.51 1.11
C LEU A 13 -22.10 6.44 0.70
N GLY A 14 -20.88 6.51 1.22
CA GLY A 14 -19.96 5.37 1.29
C GLY A 14 -18.65 5.46 0.51
N GLY A 15 -17.53 5.39 1.24
CA GLY A 15 -16.16 5.23 0.73
C GLY A 15 -15.35 6.53 0.66
N ARG A 16 -14.16 6.57 1.28
CA ARG A 16 -13.17 7.61 0.99
C ARG A 16 -12.61 7.36 -0.41
N ASP A 17 -12.60 8.37 -1.28
CA ASP A 17 -11.93 8.30 -2.58
C ASP A 17 -10.41 8.18 -2.37
N ILE A 18 -9.83 7.02 -2.71
CA ILE A 18 -8.42 6.69 -2.49
C ILE A 18 -7.72 6.46 -3.83
N ALA A 19 -6.50 6.98 -3.96
CA ALA A 19 -5.54 6.58 -4.98
C ALA A 19 -4.31 5.95 -4.31
N VAL A 20 -3.84 4.83 -4.85
CA VAL A 20 -2.65 4.13 -4.35
C VAL A 20 -1.62 4.08 -5.48
N ASP A 21 -0.42 4.57 -5.20
CA ASP A 21 0.76 4.39 -6.05
C ASP A 21 1.60 3.26 -5.46
N LEU A 22 1.68 2.12 -6.17
CA LEU A 22 2.47 0.96 -5.76
C LEU A 22 3.78 0.93 -6.53
N GLY A 23 4.77 1.68 -6.04
CA GLY A 23 6.10 1.70 -6.60
C GLY A 23 7.00 0.59 -6.06
N THR A 24 8.01 0.19 -6.84
CA THR A 24 9.07 -0.72 -6.39
C THR A 24 9.79 -0.23 -5.13
N ALA A 25 9.94 1.09 -4.99
CA ALA A 25 10.67 1.70 -3.86
C ALA A 25 9.76 2.09 -2.70
N SER A 26 8.64 2.75 -3.01
CA SER A 26 7.70 3.33 -2.05
C SER A 26 6.26 3.11 -2.48
N THR A 27 5.37 3.05 -1.51
CA THR A 27 3.92 3.04 -1.67
C THR A 27 3.38 4.36 -1.15
N LEU A 28 2.53 5.02 -1.93
CA LEU A 28 1.87 6.24 -1.53
C LEU A 28 0.35 6.06 -1.55
N VAL A 29 -0.32 6.61 -0.55
CA VAL A 29 -1.79 6.65 -0.50
C VAL A 29 -2.23 8.11 -0.45
N TYR A 30 -3.07 8.49 -1.42
CA TYR A 30 -3.73 9.78 -1.48
C TYR A 30 -5.22 9.60 -1.19
N VAL A 31 -5.78 10.45 -0.33
CA VAL A 31 -7.21 10.54 -0.07
C VAL A 31 -7.72 11.89 -0.56
N ARG A 32 -8.77 11.89 -1.39
CA ARG A 32 -9.38 13.12 -1.90
C ARG A 32 -9.83 14.00 -0.72
N GLY A 33 -9.28 15.21 -0.67
CA GLY A 33 -9.59 16.18 0.38
C GLY A 33 -8.67 16.13 1.61
N GLU A 34 -7.87 15.06 1.78
CA GLU A 34 -6.89 14.95 2.87
C GLU A 34 -5.44 15.08 2.36
N GLY A 35 -5.19 14.73 1.08
CA GLY A 35 -3.84 14.74 0.52
C GLY A 35 -3.15 13.39 0.62
N ILE A 36 -1.82 13.38 0.66
CA ILE A 36 -1.03 12.16 0.88
C ILE A 36 -1.13 11.81 2.35
N VAL A 37 -1.70 10.64 2.64
CA VAL A 37 -1.90 10.13 4.00
C VAL A 37 -0.93 9.00 4.36
N LEU A 38 -0.21 8.46 3.38
CA LEU A 38 0.85 7.46 3.56
C LEU A 38 1.94 7.67 2.49
N ASP A 39 3.19 7.60 2.93
CA ASP A 39 4.40 7.51 2.10
C ASP A 39 5.39 6.61 2.84
N GLU A 40 5.38 5.32 2.51
CA GLU A 40 6.19 4.30 3.17
C GLU A 40 6.98 3.50 2.13
N PRO A 41 8.18 2.99 2.47
CA PRO A 41 8.87 2.03 1.62
C PRO A 41 8.00 0.80 1.27
N SER A 42 8.05 0.33 0.03
CA SER A 42 7.37 -0.90 -0.40
C SER A 42 8.11 -2.15 0.08
N VAL A 43 8.19 -2.33 1.39
CA VAL A 43 8.90 -3.43 2.05
C VAL A 43 7.99 -4.06 3.09
N VAL A 44 7.97 -5.39 3.12
CA VAL A 44 7.27 -6.19 4.12
C VAL A 44 8.26 -7.12 4.80
N ALA A 45 8.21 -7.21 6.12
CA ALA A 45 8.87 -8.24 6.89
C ALA A 45 7.84 -9.32 7.24
N VAL A 46 8.08 -10.55 6.83
CA VAL A 46 7.17 -11.69 7.06
C VAL A 46 7.88 -12.77 7.86
N ASP A 47 7.16 -13.40 8.78
CA ASP A 47 7.57 -14.71 9.31
C ASP A 47 7.31 -15.75 8.22
N VAL A 48 8.36 -16.43 7.73
CA VAL A 48 8.26 -17.33 6.56
C VAL A 48 7.60 -18.67 6.88
N LEU A 49 7.44 -19.01 8.16
CA LEU A 49 6.80 -20.25 8.60
C LEU A 49 5.29 -20.10 8.63
N SER A 50 4.80 -18.96 9.12
CA SER A 50 3.37 -18.65 9.24
C SER A 50 2.83 -17.80 8.08
N GLY A 51 3.71 -17.14 7.34
CA GLY A 51 3.35 -16.15 6.34
C GLY A 51 2.82 -14.83 6.92
N THR A 52 2.91 -14.62 8.24
CA THR A 52 2.35 -13.45 8.92
C THR A 52 3.23 -12.21 8.69
N PRO A 53 2.68 -11.05 8.29
CA PRO A 53 3.43 -9.80 8.25
C PRO A 53 3.74 -9.34 9.69
N LEU A 54 5.02 -9.14 9.97
CA LEU A 54 5.52 -8.63 11.24
C LEU A 54 5.65 -7.11 11.22
N ALA A 55 5.97 -6.55 10.05
CA ALA A 55 6.10 -5.11 9.83
C ALA A 55 5.93 -4.77 8.34
N VAL A 56 5.51 -3.54 8.06
CA VAL A 56 5.45 -2.94 6.71
C VAL A 56 6.16 -1.59 6.74
N GLY A 57 6.63 -1.13 5.58
CA GLY A 57 7.16 0.23 5.45
C GLY A 57 8.56 0.39 6.03
N SER A 58 8.76 1.50 6.73
CA SER A 58 10.04 1.90 7.28
C SER A 58 10.58 0.91 8.30
N GLU A 59 9.69 0.27 9.06
CA GLU A 59 10.06 -0.76 10.04
C GLU A 59 10.63 -2.00 9.35
N ALA A 60 9.91 -2.54 8.36
CA ALA A 60 10.38 -3.66 7.56
C ALA A 60 11.67 -3.34 6.80
N LYS A 61 11.80 -2.13 6.26
CA LYS A 61 13.02 -1.68 5.57
C LYS A 61 14.25 -1.71 6.49
N ARG A 62 14.11 -1.35 7.77
CA ARG A 62 15.21 -1.41 8.75
C ARG A 62 15.66 -2.85 9.04
N MET A 63 14.82 -3.84 8.75
CA MET A 63 15.12 -5.25 8.98
C MET A 63 15.88 -5.90 7.82
N ILE A 64 15.98 -5.26 6.64
CA ILE A 64 16.72 -5.81 5.50
C ILE A 64 18.17 -6.14 5.89
N GLY A 65 18.55 -7.40 5.72
CA GLY A 65 19.88 -7.92 6.07
C GLY A 65 20.15 -8.02 7.58
N ARG A 66 19.11 -7.87 8.42
CA ARG A 66 19.21 -7.86 9.89
C ARG A 66 18.18 -8.78 10.56
N THR A 67 17.62 -9.73 9.81
CA THR A 67 16.61 -10.68 10.31
C THR A 67 17.22 -12.01 10.73
N PRO A 68 16.63 -12.70 11.73
CA PRO A 68 16.88 -14.12 11.94
C PRO A 68 16.34 -14.97 10.78
N ASN A 69 16.74 -16.25 10.70
CA ASN A 69 16.45 -17.14 9.56
C ASN A 69 14.96 -17.32 9.24
N ASN A 70 14.06 -17.18 10.22
CA ASN A 70 12.62 -17.34 10.02
C ASN A 70 11.90 -16.04 9.62
N ILE A 71 12.63 -14.92 9.48
CA ILE A 71 12.04 -13.64 9.07
C ILE A 71 12.69 -13.18 7.77
N GLN A 72 11.85 -12.82 6.80
CA GLN A 72 12.29 -12.28 5.52
C GLN A 72 11.73 -10.88 5.33
N ALA A 73 12.61 -9.90 5.15
CA ALA A 73 12.25 -8.56 4.69
C ALA A 73 12.41 -8.49 3.17
N THR A 74 11.32 -8.29 2.44
CA THR A 74 11.28 -8.35 0.98
C THR A 74 10.49 -7.19 0.37
N ARG A 75 10.73 -6.91 -0.91
CA ARG A 75 9.91 -6.02 -1.73
C ARG A 75 8.95 -6.86 -2.58
N PRO A 76 7.62 -6.68 -2.45
CA PRO A 76 6.68 -7.45 -3.26
C PRO A 76 6.61 -6.96 -4.71
N LEU A 77 7.08 -5.74 -4.98
CA LEU A 77 7.18 -5.15 -6.31
C LEU A 77 8.63 -5.14 -6.78
N LYS A 78 8.84 -5.45 -8.06
CA LYS A 78 10.14 -5.39 -8.73
C LYS A 78 9.96 -4.92 -10.17
N ASP A 79 10.77 -3.97 -10.61
CA ASP A 79 10.77 -3.45 -11.99
C ASP A 79 9.37 -3.04 -12.50
N GLY A 80 8.54 -2.50 -11.61
CA GLY A 80 7.18 -2.03 -11.92
C GLY A 80 6.11 -3.12 -11.99
N VAL A 81 6.45 -4.37 -11.68
CA VAL A 81 5.50 -5.49 -11.61
C VAL A 81 5.39 -6.04 -10.20
N ILE A 82 4.24 -6.65 -9.89
CA ILE A 82 4.07 -7.44 -8.67
C ILE A 82 4.83 -8.75 -8.87
N ALA A 83 5.90 -8.93 -8.12
CA ALA A 83 6.73 -10.14 -8.14
C ALA A 83 6.22 -11.21 -7.16
N ASP A 84 5.51 -10.78 -6.11
CA ASP A 84 4.90 -11.65 -5.10
C ASP A 84 3.52 -11.11 -4.73
N PHE A 85 2.47 -11.79 -5.20
CA PHE A 85 1.08 -11.36 -4.98
C PHE A 85 0.65 -11.49 -3.52
N ASP A 86 1.04 -12.57 -2.83
CA ASP A 86 0.62 -12.84 -1.47
C ASP A 86 1.23 -11.80 -0.51
N VAL A 87 2.50 -11.45 -0.70
CA VAL A 87 3.15 -10.41 0.11
C VAL A 87 2.63 -9.01 -0.26
N CYS A 88 2.33 -8.75 -1.53
CA CYS A 88 1.73 -7.47 -1.95
C CYS A 88 0.34 -7.28 -1.33
N GLU A 89 -0.50 -8.31 -1.35
CA GLU A 89 -1.83 -8.27 -0.72
C GLU A 89 -1.72 -8.01 0.78
N LYS A 90 -0.80 -8.70 1.47
CA LYS A 90 -0.55 -8.47 2.91
C LYS A 90 -0.08 -7.04 3.19
N MET A 91 0.80 -6.48 2.35
CA MET A 91 1.25 -5.08 2.45
C MET A 91 0.08 -4.10 2.39
N LEU A 92 -0.86 -4.34 1.45
CA LEU A 92 -2.02 -3.48 1.23
C LEU A 92 -3.10 -3.60 2.32
N ARG A 93 -3.14 -4.74 3.04
CA ARG A 93 -4.11 -5.01 4.11
C ARG A 93 -3.65 -4.59 5.50
N TYR A 94 -2.35 -4.42 5.69
CA TYR A 94 -1.73 -4.08 6.98
C TYR A 94 -2.16 -2.68 7.44
#